data_AF-A0A8C6XQS1-F1
#
_entry.id   AF-A0A8C6XQS1-F1
#
_cell.length_a   1.000
_cell.length_b   1.000
_cell.length_c   1.000
_cell.angle_alpha   90.00
_cell.angle_beta   90.00
_cell.angle_gamma   90.00
#
_symmetry.space_group_name_H-M   'P 1'
#
loop_
_entity.id
_entity.type
_entity.pdbx_description
1 polymer ?
#
loop_
_entity_poly.entity_id
_entity_poly.type
_entity_poly.pdbx_seq_one_letter_code
_entity_poly.pdbx_strand_id
1 'polypeptide(L)'
;FSEYFKELEEESIRDNFVIVYELLDELMDFGFPQTTDSKILQEYITQQGNKLEIAKSRVPSTVTNAVSWRSEGLKYKKNEVFIDVIESVNLLVNANGSVLLSEIVGSIKLKVFLSGMPELRLGLNDRVLFELTGRGKNKSVELEDVKFHQCVRLSRFDNDRTISFIPPDGDFELMSYRLSTQQQASHAYNIFSPKESYSLMQSMNAVLHKIIRIESQHFFILSILPAKYN
;
A
#
# COMPACT_ATOMS: atom_id res chain seq x y z
N PHE A 1 6.76 15.07 6.03
CA PHE A 1 7.46 16.18 5.36
C PHE A 1 7.55 16.04 3.85
N SER A 2 8.02 14.92 3.26
CA SER A 2 8.08 14.79 1.79
C SER A 2 6.73 14.99 1.10
N GLU A 3 5.62 14.61 1.74
CA GLU A 3 4.27 14.89 1.21
C GLU A 3 3.85 16.37 1.26
N TYR A 4 4.49 17.18 2.11
CA TYR A 4 4.26 18.62 2.20
C TYR A 4 5.20 19.41 1.28
N PHE A 5 6.47 19.01 1.20
CA PHE A 5 7.53 19.79 0.54
C PHE A 5 8.01 19.20 -0.79
N LYS A 6 7.53 18.00 -1.17
CA LYS A 6 8.00 17.15 -2.27
C LYS A 6 9.41 16.62 -2.04
N GLU A 7 10.36 17.51 -1.87
CA GLU A 7 11.76 17.23 -1.52
C GLU A 7 12.03 17.73 -0.10
N LEU A 8 12.83 16.98 0.66
CA LEU A 8 13.18 17.31 2.03
C LEU A 8 14.67 17.66 2.08
N GLU A 9 14.95 18.94 1.97
CA GLU A 9 16.30 19.49 2.01
C GLU A 9 16.41 20.56 3.09
N GLU A 10 17.63 21.03 3.35
CA GLU A 10 17.88 22.08 4.34
C GLU A 10 17.11 23.37 3.99
N GLU A 11 17.07 23.74 2.71
CA GLU A 11 16.31 24.87 2.20
C GLU A 11 14.81 24.70 2.46
N SER A 12 14.26 23.50 2.22
CA SER A 12 12.85 23.19 2.48
C SER A 12 12.46 23.45 3.93
N ILE A 13 13.34 23.14 4.90
CA ILE A 13 13.09 23.39 6.32
C ILE A 13 13.20 24.87 6.66
N ARG A 14 14.23 25.56 6.14
CA ARG A 14 14.47 26.98 6.41
C ARG A 14 13.33 27.85 5.87
N ASP A 15 12.86 27.56 4.67
CA ASP A 15 11.83 28.36 3.99
C ASP A 15 10.42 28.09 4.54
N ASN A 16 10.21 26.90 5.13
CA ASN A 16 8.89 26.47 5.63
C ASN A 16 8.86 26.29 7.16
N PHE A 17 9.75 26.97 7.91
CA PHE A 17 9.93 26.72 9.34
C PHE A 17 8.63 26.84 10.15
N VAL A 18 7.71 27.75 9.78
CA VAL A 18 6.40 27.91 10.44
C VAL A 18 5.59 26.61 10.36
N ILE A 19 5.45 26.04 9.17
CA ILE A 19 4.71 24.80 8.93
C ILE A 19 5.40 23.63 9.62
N VAL A 20 6.75 23.62 9.64
CA VAL A 20 7.51 22.60 10.36
C VAL A 20 7.19 22.61 11.85
N TYR A 21 7.12 23.79 12.49
CA TYR A 21 6.74 23.88 13.90
C TYR A 21 5.30 23.44 14.15
N GLU A 22 4.34 23.86 13.32
CA GLU A 22 2.94 23.42 13.43
C GLU A 22 2.83 21.90 13.28
N LEU A 23 3.55 21.32 12.31
CA LEU A 23 3.59 19.87 12.12
C LEU A 23 4.19 19.17 13.34
N LEU A 24 5.28 19.65 13.91
CA LEU A 24 5.91 19.01 15.07
C LEU A 24 5.00 19.04 16.31
N ASP A 25 4.31 20.15 16.54
CA ASP A 25 3.37 20.31 17.67
C ASP A 25 2.16 19.35 17.53
N GLU A 26 1.63 19.19 16.32
CA GLU A 26 0.49 18.32 16.04
C GLU A 26 0.85 16.83 15.91
N LEU A 27 2.08 16.53 15.46
CA LEU A 27 2.56 15.15 15.30
C LEU A 27 2.84 14.48 16.64
N MET A 28 3.32 15.23 17.64
CA MET A 28 3.81 14.67 18.89
C MET A 28 3.54 15.59 20.08
N ASP A 29 2.81 15.08 21.07
CA ASP A 29 2.61 15.73 22.35
C ASP A 29 3.34 14.93 23.45
N PHE A 30 4.16 15.62 24.23
CA PHE A 30 4.92 15.05 25.35
C PHE A 30 5.74 13.77 25.02
N GLY A 31 6.26 13.68 23.79
CA GLY A 31 7.00 12.50 23.32
C GLY A 31 6.14 11.35 22.79
N PHE A 32 4.81 11.51 22.78
CA PHE A 32 3.86 10.53 22.25
C PHE A 32 3.33 10.98 20.89
N PRO A 33 3.53 10.21 19.82
CA PRO A 33 2.93 10.49 18.52
C PRO A 33 1.40 10.55 18.61
N GLN A 34 0.80 11.57 18.01
CA GLN A 34 -0.65 11.78 17.98
C GLN A 34 -1.21 11.47 16.59
N THR A 35 -1.18 12.43 15.68
CA THR A 35 -1.73 12.28 14.32
C THR A 35 -0.60 12.32 13.30
N THR A 36 -0.34 11.20 12.63
CA THR A 36 0.74 11.10 11.62
C THR A 36 0.27 11.00 10.18
N ASP A 37 -1.04 10.95 9.95
CA ASP A 37 -1.64 10.88 8.62
C ASP A 37 -1.57 12.26 7.94
N SER A 38 -0.58 12.44 7.08
CA SER A 38 -0.32 13.67 6.31
C SER A 38 -1.54 14.23 5.59
N LYS A 39 -2.33 13.39 4.93
CA LYS A 39 -3.54 13.81 4.19
C LYS A 39 -4.58 14.45 5.11
N ILE A 40 -4.63 14.03 6.37
CA ILE A 40 -5.55 14.57 7.39
C ILE A 40 -4.98 15.86 7.97
N LEU A 41 -3.68 15.86 8.28
CA LEU A 41 -2.96 17.06 8.73
C LEU A 41 -3.10 18.20 7.70
N GLN A 42 -3.09 17.89 6.39
CA GLN A 42 -3.23 18.88 5.32
C GLN A 42 -4.58 19.58 5.29
N GLU A 43 -5.62 19.05 5.95
CA GLU A 43 -6.93 19.69 6.02
C GLU A 43 -6.94 20.93 6.93
N TYR A 44 -6.04 20.98 7.92
CA TYR A 44 -6.04 22.01 8.95
C TYR A 44 -4.68 22.66 9.24
N ILE A 45 -3.59 22.07 8.76
CA ILE A 45 -2.22 22.63 8.71
C ILE A 45 -1.89 22.94 7.25
N THR A 46 -2.17 24.16 6.82
CA THR A 46 -2.11 24.57 5.41
C THR A 46 -0.96 25.53 5.14
N GLN A 47 -0.29 25.39 3.98
CA GLN A 47 0.81 26.30 3.58
C GLN A 47 0.34 27.69 3.14
N GLN A 48 -0.97 27.88 2.91
CA GLN A 48 -1.53 29.14 2.47
C GLN A 48 -1.96 29.96 3.69
N GLY A 49 -1.50 31.21 3.77
CA GLY A 49 -1.91 32.15 4.81
C GLY A 49 -3.42 32.37 4.74
N ASN A 50 -4.14 31.92 5.77
CA ASN A 50 -5.55 32.21 5.92
C ASN A 50 -5.72 33.73 6.07
N LYS A 51 -6.30 34.37 5.04
CA LYS A 51 -6.91 35.69 5.19
C LYS A 51 -7.91 35.56 6.33
N LEU A 52 -7.80 36.41 7.35
CA LEU A 52 -8.57 36.40 8.60
C LEU A 52 -10.09 36.43 8.36
N GLU A 53 -10.66 35.30 7.94
CA GLU A 53 -12.05 34.93 8.11
C GLU A 53 -12.07 34.05 9.36
N ILE A 54 -12.99 34.33 10.28
CA ILE A 54 -13.12 33.69 11.60
C ILE A 54 -13.69 32.27 11.44
N ALA A 55 -13.16 31.49 10.51
CA ALA A 55 -13.32 30.05 10.49
C ALA A 55 -12.27 29.50 11.45
N LYS A 56 -12.68 29.31 12.72
CA LYS A 56 -11.99 28.40 13.62
C LYS A 56 -11.65 27.15 12.80
N SER A 57 -10.36 26.90 12.56
CA SER A 57 -9.89 25.66 11.98
C SER A 57 -10.43 24.55 12.87
N ARG A 58 -11.57 23.98 12.48
CA ARG A 58 -12.23 22.92 13.26
C ARG A 58 -11.43 21.69 12.91
N VAL A 59 -10.70 21.17 13.90
CA VAL A 59 -10.03 19.88 13.81
C VAL A 59 -11.02 18.88 13.17
N PRO A 60 -10.65 18.23 12.05
CA PRO A 60 -11.54 17.27 11.41
C PRO A 60 -11.96 16.19 12.40
N SER A 61 -13.24 15.80 12.39
CA SER A 61 -13.74 14.71 13.25
C SER A 61 -12.95 13.40 13.03
N THR A 62 -12.38 13.24 11.83
CA THR A 62 -11.48 12.15 11.44
C THR A 62 -10.34 11.95 12.44
N VAL A 63 -9.78 13.01 13.02
CA VAL A 63 -8.68 12.93 14.01
C VAL A 63 -9.09 12.15 15.26
N THR A 64 -10.37 12.19 15.63
CA THR A 64 -10.90 11.52 16.84
C THR A 64 -11.71 10.26 16.54
N ASN A 65 -11.93 9.95 15.26
CA ASN A 65 -12.75 8.82 14.84
C ASN A 65 -11.93 7.52 14.80
N ALA A 66 -12.62 6.38 14.93
CA ALA A 66 -12.02 5.05 14.78
C ALA A 66 -11.43 4.80 13.37
N VAL A 67 -11.81 5.62 12.38
CA VAL A 67 -11.23 5.66 11.04
C VAL A 67 -10.50 7.00 10.91
N SER A 68 -9.21 7.01 11.19
CA SER A 68 -8.39 8.22 11.21
C SER A 68 -7.78 8.58 9.86
N TRP A 69 -7.87 7.71 8.85
CA TRP A 69 -7.16 7.84 7.58
C TRP A 69 -8.06 8.21 6.38
N ARG A 70 -9.35 8.47 6.61
CA ARG A 70 -10.31 8.81 5.55
C ARG A 70 -11.37 9.78 6.06
N SER A 71 -11.43 10.96 5.44
CA SER A 71 -12.42 11.98 5.77
C SER A 71 -13.79 11.69 5.16
N GLU A 72 -14.83 12.11 5.88
CA GLU A 72 -16.22 12.00 5.43
C GLU A 72 -16.52 13.01 4.30
N GLY A 73 -17.56 12.74 3.51
CA GLY A 73 -18.06 13.68 2.49
C GLY A 73 -17.30 13.70 1.15
N LEU A 74 -16.29 12.84 0.96
CA LEU A 74 -15.60 12.68 -0.33
C LEU A 74 -16.60 12.34 -1.44
N LYS A 75 -16.53 13.06 -2.56
CA LYS A 75 -17.44 12.87 -3.70
C LYS A 75 -16.69 12.93 -5.03
N TYR A 76 -16.77 11.82 -5.76
CA TYR A 76 -16.18 11.66 -7.08
C TYR A 76 -17.26 11.56 -8.15
N LYS A 77 -16.99 12.11 -9.34
CA LYS A 77 -17.89 11.97 -10.51
C LYS A 77 -17.97 10.52 -10.99
N LYS A 78 -16.84 9.81 -10.89
CA LYS A 78 -16.69 8.40 -11.26
C LYS A 78 -15.97 7.70 -10.13
N ASN A 79 -16.56 6.61 -9.63
CA ASN A 79 -15.97 5.81 -8.57
C ASN A 79 -15.06 4.74 -9.19
N GLU A 80 -13.75 4.85 -8.97
CA GLU A 80 -12.75 3.95 -9.56
C GLU A 80 -11.66 3.59 -8.54
N VAL A 81 -11.09 2.40 -8.70
CA VAL A 81 -9.94 1.94 -7.92
C VAL A 81 -8.93 1.33 -8.89
N PHE A 82 -7.69 1.77 -8.83
CA PHE A 82 -6.57 1.16 -9.55
C PHE A 82 -5.73 0.36 -8.57
N ILE A 83 -5.26 -0.81 -9.02
CA ILE A 83 -4.46 -1.73 -8.20
C ILE A 83 -3.18 -2.03 -8.96
N ASP A 84 -2.05 -1.69 -8.35
CA ASP A 84 -0.72 -2.03 -8.83
C ASP A 84 -0.12 -3.12 -7.95
N VAL A 85 0.23 -4.25 -8.57
CA VAL A 85 0.95 -5.33 -7.91
C VAL A 85 2.40 -5.27 -8.39
N ILE A 86 3.29 -4.90 -7.47
CA ILE A 86 4.71 -4.68 -7.75
C ILE A 86 5.50 -5.75 -7.04
N GLU A 87 6.22 -6.56 -7.81
CA GLU A 87 7.03 -7.67 -7.29
C GLU A 87 8.49 -7.45 -7.66
N SER A 88 9.35 -7.51 -6.64
CA SER A 88 10.81 -7.49 -6.77
C SER A 88 11.34 -8.89 -6.49
N VAL A 89 12.11 -9.43 -7.44
CA VAL A 89 12.71 -10.76 -7.31
C VAL A 89 14.17 -10.60 -6.88
N ASN A 90 14.49 -11.09 -5.69
CA ASN A 90 15.86 -11.11 -5.17
C ASN A 90 16.46 -12.49 -5.45
N LEU A 91 17.52 -12.52 -6.26
CA LEU A 91 18.25 -13.75 -6.62
C LEU A 91 19.72 -13.64 -6.24
N LEU A 92 20.22 -14.63 -5.52
CA LEU A 92 21.65 -14.83 -5.28
C LEU A 92 22.08 -16.13 -5.95
N VAL A 93 23.04 -16.05 -6.87
CA VAL A 93 23.55 -17.20 -7.63
C VAL A 93 25.05 -17.31 -7.41
N ASN A 94 25.55 -18.52 -7.12
CA ASN A 94 26.98 -18.75 -6.97
C ASN A 94 27.69 -18.87 -8.33
N ALA A 95 29.03 -18.87 -8.32
CA ALA A 95 29.83 -19.01 -9.54
C ALA A 95 29.58 -20.30 -10.33
N ASN A 96 29.00 -21.33 -9.69
CA ASN A 96 28.63 -22.59 -10.32
C ASN A 96 27.22 -22.57 -10.95
N GLY A 97 26.54 -21.42 -10.94
CA GLY A 97 25.18 -21.26 -11.48
C GLY A 97 24.07 -21.80 -10.57
N SER A 98 24.39 -22.19 -9.33
CA SER A 98 23.39 -22.64 -8.34
C SER A 98 22.79 -21.45 -7.60
N VAL A 99 21.46 -21.43 -7.50
CA VAL A 99 20.73 -20.41 -6.75
C VAL A 99 20.90 -20.66 -5.24
N LEU A 100 21.48 -19.69 -4.55
CA LEU A 100 21.65 -19.68 -3.09
C LEU A 100 20.45 -19.05 -2.38
N LEU A 101 19.85 -18.01 -2.97
CA LEU A 101 18.67 -17.31 -2.44
C LEU A 101 17.73 -16.95 -3.58
N SER A 102 16.44 -17.17 -3.37
CA SER A 102 15.37 -16.74 -4.25
C SER A 102 14.17 -16.35 -3.40
N GLU A 103 13.92 -15.04 -3.29
CA GLU A 103 12.76 -14.49 -2.61
C GLU A 103 12.06 -13.46 -3.49
N ILE A 104 10.75 -13.36 -3.33
CA ILE A 104 9.93 -12.33 -3.95
C ILE A 104 9.44 -11.41 -2.84
N VAL A 105 9.74 -10.13 -2.97
CA VAL A 105 9.19 -9.07 -2.11
C VAL A 105 8.14 -8.32 -2.94
N GLY A 106 6.88 -8.47 -2.56
CA GLY A 106 5.75 -7.87 -3.23
C GLY A 106 5.14 -6.72 -2.44
N SER A 107 4.53 -5.78 -3.16
CA SER A 107 3.68 -4.72 -2.60
C SER A 107 2.44 -4.53 -3.46
N ILE A 108 1.30 -4.29 -2.81
CA ILE A 108 0.04 -3.94 -3.46
C ILE A 108 -0.23 -2.46 -3.17
N LYS A 109 -0.14 -1.64 -4.20
CA LYS A 109 -0.45 -0.21 -4.14
C LYS A 109 -1.82 0.05 -4.75
N LEU A 110 -2.58 0.91 -4.10
CA LEU A 110 -3.92 1.30 -4.53
C LEU A 110 -3.96 2.78 -4.85
N LYS A 111 -4.74 3.12 -5.87
CA LYS A 111 -5.18 4.48 -6.15
C LYS A 111 -6.71 4.52 -6.11
N VAL A 112 -7.26 5.12 -5.07
CA VAL A 112 -8.68 5.05 -4.75
C VAL A 112 -9.36 6.38 -4.99
N PHE A 113 -10.37 6.38 -5.86
CA PHE A 113 -11.25 7.51 -6.13
C PHE A 113 -12.69 7.08 -5.87
N LEU A 114 -13.07 6.99 -4.59
CA LEU A 114 -14.39 6.52 -4.18
C LEU A 114 -15.11 7.57 -3.35
N SER A 115 -16.41 7.68 -3.53
CA SER A 115 -17.26 8.59 -2.76
C SER A 115 -17.66 7.96 -1.42
N GLY A 116 -17.83 8.80 -0.38
CA GLY A 116 -18.28 8.39 0.95
C GLY A 116 -17.26 7.54 1.72
N MET A 117 -17.76 6.61 2.54
CA MET A 117 -16.97 5.69 3.39
C MET A 117 -17.15 4.22 2.93
N PRO A 118 -16.56 3.81 1.80
CA PRO A 118 -16.72 2.46 1.27
C PRO A 118 -15.94 1.42 2.09
N GLU A 119 -16.51 0.24 2.28
CA GLU A 119 -15.77 -0.94 2.76
C GLU A 119 -15.40 -1.82 1.55
N LEU A 120 -14.10 -2.01 1.33
CA LEU A 120 -13.55 -2.86 0.29
C LEU A 120 -13.13 -4.21 0.85
N ARG A 121 -13.28 -5.25 0.01
CA ARG A 121 -12.77 -6.60 0.30
C ARG A 121 -11.89 -7.10 -0.83
N LEU A 122 -10.66 -7.44 -0.49
CA LEU A 122 -9.70 -8.06 -1.39
C LEU A 122 -9.51 -9.53 -1.00
N GLY A 123 -9.80 -10.43 -1.93
CA GLY A 123 -9.50 -11.86 -1.80
C GLY A 123 -8.17 -12.18 -2.47
N LEU A 124 -7.27 -12.85 -1.75
CA LEU A 124 -6.02 -13.39 -2.29
C LEU A 124 -6.20 -14.88 -2.63
N ASN A 125 -5.47 -15.37 -3.63
CA ASN A 125 -5.36 -16.80 -3.93
C ASN A 125 -4.35 -17.48 -2.98
N ASP A 126 -4.59 -17.37 -1.69
CA ASP A 126 -3.75 -17.96 -0.63
C ASP A 126 -3.97 -19.49 -0.58
N ARG A 127 -2.87 -20.27 -0.49
CA ARG A 127 -2.90 -21.73 -0.26
C ARG A 127 -3.78 -22.09 0.93
N VAL A 128 -3.64 -21.36 2.02
CA VAL A 128 -4.30 -21.66 3.30
C VAL A 128 -5.82 -21.51 3.16
N LEU A 129 -6.28 -20.47 2.46
CA LEU A 129 -7.71 -20.28 2.17
C LEU A 129 -8.26 -21.38 1.25
N PHE A 130 -7.45 -21.88 0.31
CA PHE A 130 -7.82 -22.97 -0.61
C PHE A 130 -7.90 -24.33 0.09
N GLU A 131 -7.04 -24.58 1.08
CA GLU A 131 -7.07 -25.78 1.92
C GLU A 131 -8.30 -25.78 2.85
N LEU A 132 -8.61 -24.64 3.48
CA LEU A 132 -9.78 -24.47 4.32
C LEU A 132 -11.12 -24.60 3.56
N THR A 133 -11.12 -24.30 2.26
CA THR A 133 -12.33 -24.35 1.40
C THR A 133 -12.41 -25.60 0.52
N GLY A 134 -11.47 -26.55 0.64
CA GLY A 134 -11.52 -27.85 -0.03
C GLY A 134 -11.30 -27.83 -1.55
N ARG A 135 -10.68 -26.77 -2.11
CA ARG A 135 -10.51 -26.58 -3.56
C ARG A 135 -9.09 -26.89 -4.08
N GLY A 136 -8.37 -27.85 -3.49
CA GLY A 136 -6.92 -28.07 -3.67
C GLY A 136 -6.35 -28.47 -5.05
N LYS A 137 -6.82 -27.91 -6.17
CA LYS A 137 -6.26 -28.18 -7.52
C LYS A 137 -5.63 -26.98 -8.25
N ASN A 138 -5.70 -25.77 -7.68
CA ASN A 138 -5.16 -24.57 -8.34
C ASN A 138 -3.82 -24.11 -7.74
N LYS A 139 -2.98 -23.51 -8.59
CA LYS A 139 -1.67 -22.92 -8.26
C LYS A 139 -1.84 -21.84 -7.20
N SER A 140 -1.60 -22.20 -5.94
CA SER A 140 -1.79 -21.32 -4.79
C SER A 140 -0.45 -20.75 -4.32
N VAL A 141 -0.48 -19.56 -3.72
CA VAL A 141 0.70 -18.81 -3.25
C VAL A 141 0.81 -18.95 -1.74
N GLU A 142 2.00 -19.26 -1.23
CA GLU A 142 2.28 -19.40 0.20
C GLU A 142 3.02 -18.15 0.68
N LEU A 143 2.31 -17.30 1.43
CA LEU A 143 2.82 -16.02 1.93
C LEU A 143 3.58 -16.27 3.24
N GLU A 144 4.88 -15.96 3.27
CA GLU A 144 5.70 -16.14 4.48
C GLU A 144 5.44 -15.05 5.51
N ASP A 145 5.46 -13.80 5.07
CA ASP A 145 5.19 -12.62 5.88
C ASP A 145 4.29 -11.67 5.09
N VAL A 146 3.36 -11.04 5.79
CA VAL A 146 2.42 -10.08 5.23
C VAL A 146 2.27 -8.92 6.20
N LYS A 147 2.49 -7.72 5.69
CA LYS A 147 2.28 -6.46 6.42
C LYS A 147 1.14 -5.71 5.77
N PHE A 148 0.22 -5.24 6.60
CA PHE A 148 -0.95 -4.51 6.15
C PHE A 148 -0.89 -3.05 6.57
N HIS A 149 -1.52 -2.19 5.78
CA HIS A 149 -1.86 -0.84 6.19
C HIS A 149 -2.83 -0.88 7.37
N GLN A 150 -2.80 0.17 8.21
CA GLN A 150 -3.68 0.32 9.39
C GLN A 150 -5.19 0.22 9.08
N CYS A 151 -5.57 0.41 7.81
CA CYS A 151 -6.96 0.36 7.39
C CYS A 151 -7.54 -1.06 7.31
N VAL A 152 -6.69 -2.09 7.37
CA VAL A 152 -7.09 -3.49 7.27
C VAL A 152 -7.55 -4.03 8.63
N ARG A 153 -8.70 -4.70 8.62
CA ARG A 153 -9.25 -5.38 9.79
C ARG A 153 -8.54 -6.73 9.99
N LEU A 154 -7.44 -6.71 10.74
CA LEU A 154 -6.62 -7.92 11.02
C LEU A 154 -7.44 -9.07 11.59
N SER A 155 -8.41 -8.80 12.47
CA SER A 155 -9.29 -9.82 13.03
C SER A 155 -10.12 -10.59 11.99
N ARG A 156 -10.47 -9.97 10.85
CA ARG A 156 -11.13 -10.69 9.75
C ARG A 156 -10.14 -11.53 8.97
N PHE A 157 -8.98 -10.97 8.68
CA PHE A 157 -7.90 -11.68 7.99
C PHE A 157 -7.48 -12.95 8.75
N ASP A 158 -7.36 -12.90 10.08
CA ASP A 158 -7.00 -14.07 10.88
C ASP A 158 -8.06 -15.18 10.85
N ASN A 159 -9.34 -14.82 10.71
CA ASN A 159 -10.45 -15.77 10.74
C ASN A 159 -10.69 -16.46 9.39
N ASP A 160 -10.78 -15.69 8.31
CA ASP A 160 -11.21 -16.18 7.00
C ASP A 160 -10.28 -15.77 5.85
N ARG A 161 -9.10 -15.23 6.17
CA ARG A 161 -8.11 -14.70 5.20
C ARG A 161 -8.67 -13.62 4.27
N THR A 162 -9.78 -12.97 4.63
CA THR A 162 -10.34 -11.84 3.88
C THR A 162 -9.72 -10.52 4.30
N ILE A 163 -9.17 -9.78 3.34
CA ILE A 163 -8.65 -8.44 3.57
C ILE A 163 -9.82 -7.46 3.45
N SER A 164 -10.39 -7.03 4.58
CA SER A 164 -11.50 -6.06 4.66
C SER A 164 -11.00 -4.72 5.20
N PHE A 165 -11.27 -3.62 4.50
CA PHE A 165 -10.73 -2.31 4.85
C PHE A 165 -11.59 -1.15 4.35
N ILE A 166 -11.48 0.01 5.00
CA ILE A 166 -11.96 1.29 4.46
C ILE A 166 -10.73 2.02 3.90
N PRO A 167 -10.57 2.19 2.58
CA PRO A 167 -9.33 2.73 2.01
C PRO A 167 -9.14 4.23 2.31
N PRO A 168 -7.91 4.68 2.62
CA PRO A 168 -7.51 6.07 2.43
C PRO A 168 -7.85 6.56 1.01
N ASP A 169 -8.06 7.86 0.86
CA ASP A 169 -8.32 8.46 -0.44
C ASP A 169 -7.04 8.68 -1.24
N GLY A 170 -7.09 8.52 -2.56
CA GLY A 170 -5.93 8.67 -3.45
C GLY A 170 -4.95 7.48 -3.38
N ASP A 171 -3.66 7.77 -3.57
CA ASP A 171 -2.59 6.75 -3.63
C ASP A 171 -2.14 6.31 -2.22
N PHE A 172 -2.05 5.00 -1.97
CA PHE A 172 -1.43 4.42 -0.76
C PHE A 172 -1.01 2.96 -0.98
N GLU A 173 -0.12 2.43 -0.13
CA GLU A 173 0.24 1.02 -0.10
C GLU A 173 -0.70 0.25 0.84
N LEU A 174 -1.45 -0.74 0.30
CA LEU A 174 -2.38 -1.55 1.08
C LEU A 174 -1.66 -2.62 1.89
N MET A 175 -0.72 -3.31 1.26
CA MET A 175 0.02 -4.39 1.89
C MET A 175 1.36 -4.64 1.19
N SER A 176 2.31 -5.18 1.95
CA SER A 176 3.51 -5.81 1.43
C SER A 176 3.58 -7.27 1.87
N TYR A 177 4.20 -8.10 1.06
CA TYR A 177 4.30 -9.53 1.33
C TYR A 177 5.65 -10.08 0.88
N ARG A 178 6.04 -11.21 1.46
CA ARG A 178 7.22 -11.95 1.07
C ARG A 178 6.91 -13.41 0.77
N LEU A 179 7.53 -13.93 -0.27
CA LEU A 179 7.46 -15.33 -0.70
C LEU A 179 8.89 -15.87 -0.78
N SER A 180 9.17 -17.04 -0.19
CA SER A 180 10.33 -17.81 -0.61
C SER A 180 9.92 -18.73 -1.74
N THR A 181 10.70 -18.72 -2.83
CA THR A 181 10.48 -19.65 -3.93
C THR A 181 11.45 -20.81 -3.76
N GLN A 182 11.02 -21.86 -3.04
CA GLN A 182 11.83 -23.08 -2.89
C GLN A 182 11.81 -24.02 -4.11
N GLN A 183 11.06 -23.70 -5.17
CA GLN A 183 10.98 -24.56 -6.35
C GLN A 183 11.52 -23.83 -7.57
N GLN A 184 12.66 -24.35 -8.06
CA GLN A 184 13.30 -24.12 -9.35
C GLN A 184 12.83 -22.84 -10.06
N ALA A 185 13.62 -21.78 -9.91
CA ALA A 185 13.71 -20.71 -10.88
C ALA A 185 13.92 -21.33 -12.26
N SER A 186 12.84 -21.71 -12.92
CA SER A 186 12.79 -22.28 -14.28
C SER A 186 12.13 -21.29 -15.22
N HIS A 187 11.41 -20.30 -14.67
CA HIS A 187 10.75 -19.26 -15.43
C HIS A 187 11.58 -17.97 -15.53
N ALA A 188 12.45 -17.67 -14.56
CA ALA A 188 13.36 -16.51 -14.63
C ALA A 188 14.52 -16.73 -15.63
N TYR A 189 14.95 -17.97 -15.84
CA TYR A 189 16.03 -18.31 -16.78
C TYR A 189 15.60 -18.17 -18.25
N ASN A 190 14.30 -18.18 -18.55
CA ASN A 190 13.79 -18.06 -19.93
C ASN A 190 13.55 -16.61 -20.38
N ILE A 191 13.81 -15.62 -19.52
CA ILE A 191 13.64 -14.20 -19.86
C ILE A 191 14.96 -13.60 -20.41
N PHE A 192 16.11 -14.22 -20.11
CA PHE A 192 17.42 -13.72 -20.55
C PHE A 192 18.17 -14.78 -21.39
N SER A 193 18.34 -14.50 -22.68
CA SER A 193 19.13 -15.33 -23.61
C SER A 193 20.58 -15.50 -23.11
N PRO A 194 21.16 -16.71 -23.12
CA PRO A 194 22.49 -17.00 -22.61
C PRO A 194 23.61 -16.61 -23.60
N LYS A 195 23.65 -15.34 -24.01
CA LYS A 195 24.79 -14.75 -24.71
C LYS A 195 25.02 -13.36 -24.14
N GLU A 196 26.20 -13.16 -23.56
CA GLU A 196 26.75 -11.90 -22.98
C GLU A 196 26.63 -11.67 -21.46
N SER A 197 26.71 -12.70 -20.62
CA SER A 197 26.80 -12.48 -19.15
C SER A 197 27.81 -13.39 -18.45
N TYR A 198 29.05 -13.42 -18.96
CA TYR A 198 30.19 -14.05 -18.27
C TYR A 198 31.18 -13.04 -17.65
N SER A 199 30.81 -11.77 -17.46
CA SER A 199 31.75 -10.77 -16.93
C SER A 199 31.24 -9.84 -15.83
N LEU A 200 30.04 -10.01 -15.26
CA LEU A 200 29.63 -9.24 -14.07
C LEU A 200 28.90 -10.12 -13.06
N MET A 201 29.62 -10.52 -11.99
CA MET A 201 28.99 -10.87 -10.72
C MET A 201 28.36 -9.60 -10.12
N GLN A 202 27.11 -9.33 -10.46
CA GLN A 202 26.31 -8.28 -9.81
C GLN A 202 24.98 -8.88 -9.36
N SER A 203 24.65 -8.64 -8.09
CA SER A 203 23.30 -8.80 -7.55
C SER A 203 22.28 -8.20 -8.51
N MET A 204 21.45 -9.03 -9.14
CA MET A 204 20.42 -8.56 -10.07
C MET A 204 19.13 -8.30 -9.30
N ASN A 205 18.80 -7.02 -9.10
CA ASN A 205 17.44 -6.60 -8.72
C ASN A 205 16.63 -6.41 -10.00
N ALA A 206 15.66 -7.28 -10.26
CA ALA A 206 14.69 -7.09 -11.33
C ALA A 206 13.34 -6.66 -10.73
N VAL A 207 12.85 -5.50 -11.13
CA VAL A 207 11.52 -4.99 -10.73
C VAL A 207 10.52 -5.32 -11.83
N LEU A 208 9.54 -6.18 -11.53
CA LEU A 208 8.44 -6.48 -12.44
C LEU A 208 7.24 -5.58 -12.08
N HIS A 209 6.92 -4.63 -12.96
CA HIS A 209 5.71 -3.83 -12.85
C HIS A 209 4.57 -4.52 -13.59
N LYS A 210 3.55 -5.01 -12.87
CA LYS A 210 2.31 -5.51 -13.47
C LYS A 210 1.19 -4.51 -13.21
N ILE A 211 0.96 -3.62 -14.17
CA ILE A 211 -0.20 -2.70 -14.14
C ILE A 211 -1.44 -3.52 -14.49
N ILE A 212 -2.27 -3.84 -13.50
CA ILE A 212 -3.57 -4.47 -13.74
C ILE A 212 -4.61 -3.34 -13.78
N ARG A 213 -4.87 -2.84 -14.99
CA ARG A 213 -6.06 -2.02 -15.24
C ARG A 213 -7.26 -2.96 -15.23
N ILE A 214 -8.09 -2.91 -14.19
CA ILE A 214 -9.34 -3.67 -14.14
C ILE A 214 -10.35 -3.01 -15.08
N GLU A 215 -10.24 -3.34 -16.38
CA GLU A 215 -11.40 -3.42 -17.25
C GLU A 215 -11.80 -4.89 -17.29
N SER A 216 -12.87 -5.20 -16.55
CA SER A 216 -13.57 -6.49 -16.50
C SER A 216 -12.96 -7.60 -17.38
N GLN A 217 -12.18 -8.48 -16.75
CA GLN A 217 -12.10 -9.94 -16.92
C GLN A 217 -10.68 -10.42 -16.55
N HIS A 218 -10.63 -11.31 -15.57
CA HIS A 218 -9.52 -12.14 -15.08
C HIS A 218 -8.56 -11.63 -13.98
N PHE A 219 -8.67 -12.36 -12.86
CA PHE A 219 -7.76 -12.53 -11.72
C PHE A 219 -7.59 -11.38 -10.73
N PHE A 220 -8.68 -10.91 -10.12
CA PHE A 220 -8.83 -10.55 -8.68
C PHE A 220 -10.31 -10.21 -8.49
N ILE A 221 -11.03 -10.87 -7.58
CA ILE A 221 -12.42 -10.45 -7.26
C ILE A 221 -12.32 -9.37 -6.19
N LEU A 222 -12.18 -8.11 -6.61
CA LEU A 222 -12.47 -6.99 -5.72
C LEU A 222 -13.99 -6.85 -5.67
N SER A 223 -14.57 -7.15 -4.50
CA SER A 223 -16.00 -6.93 -4.27
C SER A 223 -16.19 -5.64 -3.49
N ILE A 224 -16.87 -4.67 -4.11
CA ILE A 224 -17.30 -3.44 -3.44
C ILE A 224 -18.66 -3.74 -2.83
N LEU A 225 -18.74 -3.81 -1.50
CA LEU A 225 -20.03 -3.93 -0.83
C LEU A 225 -20.63 -2.52 -0.68
N PRO A 226 -21.91 -2.31 -1.06
CA PRO A 226 -22.57 -1.05 -0.75
C PRO A 226 -22.66 -0.88 0.77
N ALA A 227 -22.31 0.31 1.26
CA ALA A 227 -22.46 0.66 2.66
C ALA A 227 -23.93 0.47 3.06
N LYS A 228 -24.19 -0.44 4.01
CA LYS A 228 -25.49 -0.51 4.67
C LYS A 228 -25.63 0.73 5.55
N TYR A 229 -26.37 1.72 5.08
CA TYR A 229 -26.89 2.77 5.94
C TYR A 229 -28.03 2.15 6.77
N ASN A 230 -27.83 2.06 8.08
CA ASN A 230 -28.92 1.93 9.06
C ASN A 230 -29.33 3.32 9.50
#